data_AF-A0A6S6SIY6-F1
#
_entry.id   AF-A0A6S6SIY6-F1
#
_cell.length_a   1.000
_cell.length_b   1.000
_cell.length_c   1.000
_cell.angle_alpha   90.00
_cell.angle_beta   90.00
_cell.angle_gamma   90.00
#
_symmetry.space_group_name_H-M   'P 1'
#
loop_
_entity.id
_entity.type
_entity.pdbx_description
1 polymer ?
#
loop_
_entity_poly.entity_id
_entity_poly.type
_entity_poly.pdbx_seq_one_letter_code
_entity_poly.pdbx_strand_id
1 'polypeptide(L)'
;MKTITFAAITMMLIAVLGTSCTKTQTEPAEPGTAMVTLHLGINTDETNDTTYNGATMTQWENVPAGTVVKFVVDSENLQESPVSGYAYDKLTYDGTVDASGDVMVELPAIGTAYDVDVKFPDLEVGIKRERYNTVTNNDEVITETEIITKGDEVISVWDGAIIIQEHNY
;
A
#
# COMPACT_ATOMS: atom_id res chain seq x y z
N MET A 1 -7.62 -46.34 -59.11
CA MET A 1 -6.75 -45.30 -59.69
C MET A 1 -6.03 -44.59 -58.55
N LYS A 2 -4.72 -44.35 -58.72
CA LYS A 2 -3.73 -43.78 -57.78
C LYS A 2 -3.15 -44.70 -56.68
N THR A 3 -2.17 -45.52 -57.10
CA THR A 3 -0.74 -45.45 -56.73
C THR A 3 -0.31 -44.30 -55.78
N ILE A 4 0.67 -44.35 -54.86
CA ILE A 4 1.95 -45.10 -54.78
C ILE A 4 2.65 -44.79 -53.41
N THR A 5 3.20 -45.85 -52.77
CA THR A 5 4.48 -46.04 -52.03
C THR A 5 5.01 -45.20 -50.83
N PHE A 6 5.49 -45.97 -49.83
CA PHE A 6 6.82 -46.00 -49.14
C PHE A 6 7.60 -44.72 -48.81
N ALA A 7 8.06 -44.59 -47.56
CA ALA A 7 9.47 -44.81 -47.18
C ALA A 7 9.70 -44.68 -45.66
N ALA A 8 10.33 -45.69 -45.07
CA ALA A 8 10.96 -45.66 -43.75
C ALA A 8 12.41 -45.17 -43.92
N ILE A 9 12.89 -44.21 -43.11
CA ILE A 9 14.30 -43.82 -43.04
C ILE A 9 14.68 -43.51 -41.58
N THR A 10 15.36 -44.49 -40.98
CA THR A 10 16.52 -44.43 -40.09
C THR A 10 16.58 -43.40 -38.94
N MET A 11 16.50 -43.97 -37.74
CA MET A 11 17.32 -43.72 -36.54
C MET A 11 18.61 -42.91 -36.79
N MET A 12 18.75 -41.78 -36.10
CA MET A 12 20.06 -41.22 -35.75
C MET A 12 20.02 -40.78 -34.29
N LEU A 13 20.56 -41.65 -33.41
CA LEU A 13 21.05 -41.23 -32.11
C LEU A 13 22.24 -40.29 -32.35
N ILE A 14 22.12 -39.05 -31.91
CA ILE A 14 23.28 -38.23 -31.60
C ILE A 14 23.23 -37.99 -30.09
N ALA A 15 23.93 -38.86 -29.36
CA ALA A 15 24.40 -38.56 -28.02
C ALA A 15 25.58 -37.59 -28.14
N VAL A 16 25.33 -36.28 -28.07
CA VAL A 16 26.38 -35.33 -27.71
C VAL A 16 26.43 -35.25 -26.20
N LEU A 17 27.49 -35.85 -25.65
CA LEU A 17 27.99 -35.56 -24.31
C LEU A 17 28.41 -34.09 -24.29
N GLY A 18 27.57 -33.25 -23.72
CA GLY A 18 27.88 -31.88 -23.37
C GLY A 18 27.63 -31.67 -21.89
N THR A 19 28.68 -31.71 -21.08
CA THR A 19 28.68 -31.18 -19.72
C THR A 19 28.53 -29.66 -19.79
N SER A 20 27.30 -29.18 -19.90
CA SER A 20 26.95 -27.81 -19.56
C SER A 20 26.14 -27.87 -18.28
N CYS A 21 26.63 -27.16 -17.26
CA CYS A 21 26.00 -27.02 -15.96
C CYS A 21 24.53 -26.62 -16.13
N THR A 22 23.61 -27.58 -16.15
CA THR A 22 22.20 -27.31 -15.90
C THR A 22 22.13 -27.01 -14.41
N LYS A 23 22.46 -25.77 -14.04
CA LYS A 23 21.74 -25.17 -12.93
C LYS A 23 20.29 -25.36 -13.30
N THR A 24 19.62 -26.29 -12.63
CA THR A 24 18.17 -26.33 -12.56
C THR A 24 17.77 -24.89 -12.31
N GLN A 25 17.24 -24.26 -13.35
CA GLN A 25 16.65 -22.95 -13.25
C GLN A 25 15.39 -23.22 -12.43
N THR A 26 15.51 -23.08 -11.11
CA THR A 26 14.35 -22.98 -10.25
C THR A 26 13.50 -21.91 -10.92
N GLU A 27 12.26 -22.25 -11.30
CA GLU A 27 11.31 -21.21 -11.71
C GLU A 27 11.37 -20.13 -10.63
N PRO A 28 11.49 -18.84 -10.99
CA PRO A 28 11.38 -17.76 -10.03
C PRO A 28 10.13 -18.04 -9.21
N ALA A 29 10.24 -18.09 -7.88
CA ALA A 29 9.05 -18.22 -7.06
C ALA A 29 8.10 -17.09 -7.45
N GLU A 30 6.84 -17.43 -7.76
CA GLU A 30 5.80 -16.42 -7.98
C GLU A 30 5.86 -15.45 -6.79
N PRO A 31 5.97 -14.13 -7.01
CA PRO A 31 6.07 -13.18 -5.91
C PRO A 31 4.86 -13.38 -4.99
N GLY A 32 5.15 -13.45 -3.71
CA GLY A 32 4.14 -13.49 -2.67
C GLY A 32 3.41 -12.17 -2.55
N THR A 33 2.51 -12.09 -1.58
CA THR A 33 1.70 -10.89 -1.34
C THR A 33 1.63 -10.58 0.15
N ALA A 34 1.66 -9.30 0.47
CA ALA A 34 1.37 -8.78 1.81
C ALA A 34 0.05 -8.01 1.79
N MET A 35 -0.81 -8.26 2.78
CA MET A 35 -2.04 -7.50 2.97
C MET A 35 -1.78 -6.36 3.96
N VAL A 36 -2.04 -5.13 3.55
CA VAL A 36 -1.90 -3.94 4.39
C VAL A 36 -3.28 -3.34 4.62
N THR A 37 -3.60 -3.10 5.89
CA THR A 37 -4.80 -2.39 6.33
C THR A 37 -4.39 -1.17 7.15
N LEU A 38 -4.82 0.02 6.73
CA LEU A 38 -4.63 1.25 7.48
C LEU A 38 -5.99 1.74 7.96
N HIS A 39 -6.14 2.08 9.24
CA HIS A 39 -7.26 2.84 9.76
C HIS A 39 -6.85 4.31 9.86
N LEU A 40 -7.58 5.22 9.21
CA LEU A 40 -7.24 6.64 9.14
C LEU A 40 -8.26 7.52 9.87
N GLY A 41 -7.79 8.20 10.91
CA GLY A 41 -8.56 9.17 11.68
C GLY A 41 -8.19 10.63 11.37
N ILE A 42 -9.14 11.53 11.54
CA ILE A 42 -8.99 12.99 11.44
C ILE A 42 -9.96 13.66 12.42
N ASN A 43 -9.50 14.66 13.16
CA ASN A 43 -10.37 15.41 14.06
C ASN A 43 -11.02 16.54 13.27
N THR A 44 -12.28 16.35 12.89
CA THR A 44 -13.11 17.30 12.15
C THR A 44 -14.15 17.99 13.03
N ASP A 45 -14.41 17.50 14.24
CA ASP A 45 -15.37 18.08 15.17
C ASP A 45 -14.82 18.22 16.58
N GLU A 46 -13.97 19.23 16.78
CA GLU A 46 -13.38 19.58 18.08
C GLU A 46 -14.45 19.88 19.16
N THR A 47 -15.71 20.14 18.79
CA THR A 47 -16.80 20.36 19.77
C THR A 47 -17.22 19.09 20.49
N ASN A 48 -16.86 17.92 19.95
CA ASN A 48 -17.13 16.64 20.58
C ASN A 48 -15.93 16.12 21.41
N ASP A 49 -14.82 16.87 21.49
CA ASP A 49 -13.55 16.50 22.14
C ASP A 49 -13.64 16.51 23.68
N THR A 50 -14.58 15.74 24.21
CA THR A 50 -14.88 15.64 25.63
C THR A 50 -15.01 14.20 26.06
N THR A 51 -14.49 13.91 27.25
CA THR A 51 -14.76 12.66 27.96
C THR A 51 -16.15 12.71 28.60
N TYR A 52 -16.64 11.56 29.08
CA TYR A 52 -17.90 11.48 29.85
C TYR A 52 -17.94 12.40 31.09
N ASN A 53 -16.79 12.76 31.67
CA ASN A 53 -16.69 13.68 32.80
C ASN A 53 -16.36 15.13 32.41
N GLY A 54 -16.42 15.48 31.12
CA GLY A 54 -16.21 16.83 30.61
C GLY A 54 -14.75 17.29 30.57
N ALA A 55 -13.80 16.37 30.67
CA ALA A 55 -12.39 16.68 30.41
C ALA A 55 -12.13 16.68 28.90
N THR A 56 -11.16 17.46 28.44
CA THR A 56 -10.77 17.50 27.03
C THR A 56 -10.16 16.17 26.59
N MET A 57 -10.67 15.58 25.51
CA MET A 57 -10.12 14.38 24.88
C MET A 57 -10.46 14.39 23.40
N THR A 58 -9.45 14.40 22.54
CA THR A 58 -9.62 14.32 21.09
C THR A 58 -10.37 13.05 20.70
N GLN A 59 -11.45 13.21 19.94
CA GLN A 59 -12.11 12.13 19.23
C GLN A 59 -11.70 12.20 17.76
N TRP A 60 -11.45 11.03 17.17
CA TRP A 60 -11.06 10.93 15.78
C TRP A 60 -12.27 10.47 14.97
N GLU A 61 -12.65 11.25 13.98
CA GLU A 61 -13.58 10.80 12.95
C GLU A 61 -12.84 10.09 11.82
N ASN A 62 -13.57 9.31 11.03
CA ASN A 62 -13.00 8.65 9.85
C ASN A 62 -12.60 9.69 8.80
N VAL A 63 -11.42 9.51 8.21
CA VAL A 63 -11.03 10.24 6.99
C VAL A 63 -12.10 10.03 5.90
N PRO A 64 -12.45 11.06 5.11
CA PRO A 64 -13.48 10.94 4.09
C PRO A 64 -13.23 9.78 3.12
N ALA A 65 -14.27 8.95 2.93
CA ALA A 65 -14.25 7.87 1.97
C ALA A 65 -13.92 8.39 0.55
N GLY A 66 -13.12 7.63 -0.19
CA GLY A 66 -12.60 8.04 -1.50
C GLY A 66 -11.24 8.75 -1.46
N THR A 67 -10.72 9.08 -0.27
CA THR A 67 -9.34 9.55 -0.11
C THR A 67 -8.35 8.48 -0.58
N VAL A 68 -7.34 8.86 -1.36
CA VAL A 68 -6.37 7.92 -1.95
C VAL A 68 -5.03 8.02 -1.22
N VAL A 69 -4.59 6.91 -0.63
CA VAL A 69 -3.25 6.71 -0.06
C VAL A 69 -2.37 5.97 -1.06
N LYS A 70 -1.11 6.37 -1.21
CA LYS A 70 -0.19 5.73 -2.15
C LYS A 70 0.87 4.93 -1.43
N PHE A 71 1.12 3.73 -1.92
CA PHE A 71 2.17 2.83 -1.44
C PHE A 71 3.23 2.73 -2.52
N VAL A 72 4.45 3.15 -2.22
CA VAL A 72 5.57 3.17 -3.16
C VAL A 72 6.56 2.06 -2.79
N VAL A 73 6.66 1.08 -3.67
CA VAL A 73 7.54 -0.08 -3.54
C VAL A 73 8.73 0.11 -4.46
N ASP A 74 9.95 -0.02 -3.94
CA ASP A 74 11.13 -0.15 -4.80
C ASP A 74 11.16 -1.55 -5.43
N SER A 75 11.15 -1.63 -6.76
CA SER A 75 11.24 -2.92 -7.45
C SER A 75 12.56 -3.64 -7.20
N GLU A 76 13.62 -2.93 -6.77
CA GLU A 76 14.86 -3.54 -6.30
C GLU A 76 14.62 -4.49 -5.12
N ASN A 77 13.75 -4.08 -4.19
CA ASN A 77 13.44 -4.85 -2.98
C ASN A 77 12.65 -6.13 -3.27
N LEU A 78 12.10 -6.27 -4.47
CA LEU A 78 11.40 -7.47 -4.92
C LEU A 78 12.34 -8.50 -5.57
N GLN A 79 13.65 -8.23 -5.62
CA GLN A 79 14.65 -9.14 -6.19
C GLN A 79 15.45 -9.81 -5.06
N GLU A 80 15.56 -11.14 -5.07
CA GLU A 80 16.42 -11.86 -4.12
C GLU A 80 17.91 -11.54 -4.28
N SER A 81 18.32 -11.10 -5.47
CA SER A 81 19.70 -10.80 -5.81
C SER A 81 19.75 -9.60 -6.76
N PRO A 82 19.57 -8.37 -6.25
CA PRO A 82 19.57 -7.19 -7.08
C PRO A 82 20.93 -6.97 -7.75
N VAL A 83 20.90 -6.48 -8.98
CA VAL A 83 22.08 -6.19 -9.79
C VAL A 83 22.52 -4.78 -9.49
N SER A 84 23.64 -4.66 -8.78
CA SER A 84 24.26 -3.37 -8.47
C SER A 84 24.46 -2.51 -9.72
N GLY A 85 23.99 -1.27 -9.68
CA GLY A 85 24.10 -0.30 -10.77
C GLY A 85 23.00 -0.41 -11.83
N TYR A 86 22.05 -1.33 -11.68
CA TYR A 86 20.81 -1.30 -12.45
C TYR A 86 19.85 -0.26 -11.86
N ALA A 87 19.13 0.46 -12.71
CA ALA A 87 18.11 1.41 -12.29
C ALA A 87 16.78 0.69 -12.12
N TYR A 88 16.37 0.47 -10.88
CA TYR A 88 15.10 -0.13 -10.54
C TYR A 88 13.97 0.91 -10.51
N ASP A 89 12.78 0.50 -10.92
CA ASP A 89 11.60 1.34 -10.94
C ASP A 89 10.95 1.42 -9.54
N LYS A 90 10.32 2.55 -9.24
CA LYS A 90 9.41 2.71 -8.10
C LYS A 90 7.98 2.37 -8.55
N LEU A 91 7.43 1.28 -8.02
CA LEU A 91 6.06 0.84 -8.29
C LEU A 91 5.11 1.54 -7.32
N THR A 92 4.00 2.08 -7.81
CA THR A 92 3.00 2.77 -6.98
C THR A 92 1.69 1.98 -6.98
N TYR A 93 1.15 1.75 -5.78
CA TYR A 93 -0.15 1.11 -5.56
C TYR A 93 -1.05 2.09 -4.83
N ASP A 94 -2.30 2.19 -5.27
CA ASP A 94 -3.28 3.10 -4.67
C ASP A 94 -4.23 2.31 -3.76
N GLY A 95 -4.35 2.75 -2.52
CA GLY A 95 -5.40 2.32 -1.60
C GLY A 95 -6.43 3.42 -1.43
N THR A 96 -7.71 3.07 -1.41
CA THR A 96 -8.80 4.05 -1.22
C THR A 96 -9.45 3.84 0.13
N VAL A 97 -9.66 4.93 0.87
CA VAL A 97 -10.36 4.93 2.16
C VAL A 97 -11.83 4.57 1.93
N ASP A 98 -12.32 3.61 2.70
CA ASP A 98 -13.73 3.19 2.69
C ASP A 98 -14.59 4.00 3.69
N ALA A 99 -15.86 3.61 3.85
CA ALA A 99 -16.77 4.31 4.77
C ALA A 99 -16.41 4.13 6.26
N SER A 100 -15.60 3.13 6.59
CA SER A 100 -15.12 2.83 7.94
C SER A 100 -13.84 3.59 8.28
N GLY A 101 -13.26 4.35 7.34
CA GLY A 101 -11.95 4.98 7.52
C GLY A 101 -10.79 4.03 7.20
N ASP A 102 -11.07 2.85 6.64
CA ASP A 102 -10.07 1.82 6.39
C ASP A 102 -9.57 1.86 4.93
N VAL A 103 -8.28 1.62 4.75
CA VAL A 103 -7.62 1.38 3.46
C VAL A 103 -7.11 -0.04 3.45
N MET A 104 -7.54 -0.85 2.49
CA MET A 104 -7.01 -2.21 2.28
C MET A 104 -6.30 -2.29 0.94
N VAL A 105 -5.05 -2.74 0.94
CA VAL A 105 -4.25 -2.92 -0.28
C VAL A 105 -3.43 -4.21 -0.19
N GLU A 106 -3.34 -4.91 -1.31
CA GLU A 106 -2.43 -6.04 -1.49
C GLU A 106 -1.18 -5.53 -2.20
N LEU A 107 -0.02 -5.71 -1.57
CA LEU A 107 1.27 -5.32 -2.12
C LEU A 107 2.04 -6.58 -2.54
N PRO A 108 2.82 -6.52 -3.63
CA PRO A 108 3.78 -7.59 -3.91
C PRO A 108 4.70 -7.73 -2.70
N ALA A 109 5.20 -8.93 -2.44
CA ALA A 109 6.18 -9.16 -1.39
C ALA A 109 7.06 -10.39 -1.70
N ILE A 110 8.22 -10.45 -1.05
CA ILE A 110 9.12 -11.61 -1.08
C ILE A 110 9.39 -12.08 0.35
N GLY A 111 10.04 -13.23 0.52
CA GLY A 111 10.31 -13.80 1.85
C GLY A 111 11.17 -12.92 2.75
N THR A 112 11.97 -12.01 2.18
CA THR A 112 12.77 -11.04 2.93
C THR A 112 11.96 -9.77 3.15
N ALA A 113 11.92 -9.28 4.39
CA ALA A 113 11.24 -8.03 4.72
C ALA A 113 11.93 -6.82 4.09
N TYR A 114 11.14 -5.85 3.61
CA TYR A 114 11.62 -4.59 3.07
C TYR A 114 10.64 -3.45 3.33
N ASP A 115 11.12 -2.23 3.12
CA ASP A 115 10.38 -1.01 3.42
C ASP A 115 9.57 -0.50 2.23
N VAL A 116 8.33 -0.12 2.50
CA VAL A 116 7.39 0.52 1.57
C VAL A 116 7.08 1.91 2.09
N ASP A 117 7.23 2.92 1.23
CA ASP A 117 6.85 4.28 1.57
C ASP A 117 5.34 4.45 1.42
N VAL A 118 4.68 4.97 2.44
CA VAL A 118 3.25 5.30 2.45
C VAL A 118 3.11 6.81 2.38
N LYS A 119 2.43 7.29 1.33
CA LYS A 119 2.20 8.71 1.06
C LYS A 119 0.74 9.06 1.32
N PHE A 120 0.53 9.99 2.24
CA PHE A 120 -0.79 10.50 2.59
C PHE A 120 -1.07 11.78 1.79
N PRO A 121 -2.28 11.96 1.24
CA PRO A 121 -2.66 13.22 0.61
C PRO A 121 -2.94 14.28 1.67
N ASP A 122 -2.78 15.55 1.29
CA ASP A 122 -3.35 16.66 2.02
C ASP A 122 -4.88 16.61 1.95
N LEU A 123 -5.55 16.92 3.06
CA LEU A 123 -7.00 16.88 3.17
C LEU A 123 -7.56 18.27 3.40
N GLU A 124 -8.37 18.76 2.47
CA GLU A 124 -9.15 19.99 2.64
C GLU A 124 -10.52 19.63 3.24
N VAL A 125 -10.70 19.92 4.53
CA VAL A 125 -11.88 19.53 5.31
C VAL A 125 -12.44 20.69 6.11
N GLY A 126 -13.73 20.62 6.46
CA GLY A 126 -14.35 21.57 7.38
C GLY A 126 -14.15 21.11 8.82
N ILE A 127 -13.48 21.93 9.62
CA ILE A 127 -13.27 21.69 11.05
C ILE A 127 -14.30 22.48 11.83
N LYS A 128 -15.07 21.78 12.67
CA LYS A 128 -16.08 22.35 13.55
C LYS A 128 -15.48 22.59 14.92
N ARG A 129 -15.52 23.84 15.39
CA ARG A 129 -14.93 24.25 16.68
C ARG A 129 -15.73 25.34 17.38
N GLU A 130 -15.55 25.43 18.69
CA GLU A 130 -16.12 26.51 19.49
C GLU A 130 -15.22 27.74 19.46
N ARG A 131 -15.81 28.91 19.23
CA ARG A 131 -15.10 30.19 19.25
C ARG A 131 -15.88 31.20 20.06
N TYR A 132 -15.17 31.89 20.95
CA TYR A 132 -15.73 33.01 21.68
C TYR A 132 -15.94 34.21 20.74
N ASN A 133 -17.20 34.60 20.54
CA ASN A 133 -17.55 35.79 19.76
C ASN A 133 -17.57 37.03 20.68
N THR A 134 -16.63 37.94 20.47
CA THR A 134 -16.49 39.17 21.30
C THR A 134 -17.56 40.22 21.02
N VAL A 135 -18.31 40.11 19.92
CA VAL A 135 -19.40 41.03 19.55
C VAL A 135 -20.71 40.63 20.21
N THR A 136 -21.01 39.33 20.22
CA THR A 136 -22.23 38.77 20.84
C THR A 136 -22.02 38.36 22.31
N ASN A 137 -20.76 38.28 22.75
CA ASN A 137 -20.33 37.89 24.09
C ASN A 137 -20.81 36.47 24.48
N ASN A 138 -20.81 35.55 23.52
CA ASN A 138 -21.20 34.15 23.66
C ASN A 138 -20.23 33.24 22.89
N ASP A 139 -20.17 31.97 23.28
CA ASP A 139 -19.52 30.92 22.50
C ASP A 139 -20.40 30.54 21.31
N GLU A 140 -19.79 30.46 20.13
CA GLU A 140 -20.44 30.09 18.89
C GLU A 140 -19.71 28.92 18.26
N VAL A 141 -20.48 27.98 17.70
CA VAL A 141 -19.93 26.89 16.91
C VAL A 141 -19.77 27.37 15.47
N ILE A 142 -18.55 27.29 14.96
CA ILE A 142 -18.21 27.65 13.58
C ILE A 142 -17.64 26.45 12.85
N THR A 143 -17.66 26.52 11.52
CA THR A 143 -16.95 25.57 10.64
C THR A 143 -15.97 26.35 9.79
N GLU A 144 -14.69 26.01 9.88
CA GLU A 144 -13.60 26.62 9.12
C GLU A 144 -13.01 25.56 8.17
N THR A 145 -12.78 25.90 6.91
CA THR A 145 -12.09 25.00 5.98
C THR A 145 -10.59 25.07 6.25
N GLU A 146 -9.98 23.92 6.51
CA GLU A 146 -8.55 23.78 6.77
C GLU A 146 -7.94 22.70 5.88
N ILE A 147 -6.66 22.87 5.56
CA ILE A 147 -5.85 21.84 4.89
C ILE A 147 -5.04 21.15 5.98
N ILE A 148 -5.31 19.87 6.20
CA ILE A 148 -4.57 19.02 7.14
C ILE A 148 -3.59 18.15 6.36
N THR A 149 -2.32 18.20 6.76
CA THR A 149 -1.23 17.47 6.14
C THR A 149 -0.71 16.42 7.10
N LYS A 150 -0.59 15.17 6.64
CA LYS A 150 0.10 14.10 7.35
C LYS A 150 1.44 13.81 6.67
N GLY A 151 2.47 13.57 7.48
CA GLY A 151 3.78 13.16 6.99
C GLY A 151 3.78 11.76 6.39
N ASP A 152 4.69 11.52 5.46
CA ASP A 152 4.91 10.19 4.90
C ASP A 152 5.37 9.19 5.97
N GLU A 153 4.96 7.93 5.83
CA GLU A 153 5.33 6.85 6.74
C GLU A 153 6.06 5.74 5.98
N VAL A 154 6.66 4.82 6.74
CA VAL A 154 7.32 3.63 6.18
C VAL A 154 6.78 2.38 6.88
N ILE A 155 6.40 1.38 6.09
CA ILE A 155 5.95 0.08 6.59
C ILE A 155 6.86 -1.03 6.09
N SER A 156 7.17 -2.00 6.94
CA SER A 156 7.97 -3.17 6.57
C SER A 156 7.05 -4.32 6.16
N VAL A 157 7.22 -4.84 4.95
CA VAL A 157 6.37 -5.89 4.35
C VAL A 157 7.20 -7.12 3.98
N TRP A 158 6.59 -8.31 4.08
CA TRP A 158 7.17 -9.59 3.65
C TRP A 158 6.06 -10.54 3.19
N ASP A 159 6.42 -11.62 2.49
CA ASP A 159 5.48 -12.60 1.96
C ASP A 159 4.58 -13.19 3.06
N GLY A 160 3.26 -13.14 2.84
CA GLY A 160 2.24 -13.61 3.77
C GLY A 160 2.00 -12.68 4.97
N ALA A 161 2.61 -11.49 5.01
CA ALA A 161 2.36 -10.53 6.07
C ALA A 161 0.92 -10.01 6.05
N ILE A 162 0.34 -9.84 7.23
CA ILE A 162 -0.90 -9.09 7.46
C ILE A 162 -0.53 -7.93 8.38
N ILE A 163 -0.55 -6.72 7.83
CA ILE A 163 -0.14 -5.51 8.53
C ILE A 163 -1.38 -4.67 8.78
N ILE A 164 -1.60 -4.30 10.04
CA ILE A 164 -2.71 -3.45 10.47
C ILE A 164 -2.10 -2.30 11.26
N GLN A 165 -2.37 -1.07 10.82
CA GLN A 165 -1.88 0.14 11.49
C GLN A 165 -2.98 1.19 11.59
N GLU A 166 -2.91 2.00 12.64
CA GLU A 166 -3.78 3.16 12.84
C GLU A 166 -2.95 4.43 12.67
N HIS A 167 -3.50 5.39 11.94
CA HIS A 167 -2.87 6.66 11.67
C HIS A 167 -3.88 7.79 11.84
N ASN A 168 -3.45 8.86 12.51
CA ASN A 168 -4.25 10.07 12.66
C ASN A 168 -3.56 11.23 11.95
N TYR A 169 -4.37 12.06 11.29
CA TYR A 169 -3.97 13.30 10.61
C TYR A 169 -3.69 14.43 11.60
#